data_AF-A0A5B6YVY5-F1
#
_entry.id   AF-A0A5B6YVY5-F1
#
_cell.length_a   1.000
_cell.length_b   1.000
_cell.length_c   1.000
_cell.angle_alpha   90.00
_cell.angle_beta   90.00
_cell.angle_gamma   90.00
#
_symmetry.space_group_name_H-M   'P 1'
#
loop_
_entity.id
_entity.type
_entity.pdbx_description
1 polymer ?
#
loop_
_entity_poly.entity_id
_entity_poly.type
_entity_poly.pdbx_seq_one_letter_code
_entity_poly.pdbx_strand_id
1 'polypeptide(L)'
;MNFPIAKFLQSQSKIMVMALISAVALVFHTFFSWLLMLKLGWGMVGAAVVLNASWWFIVVAQFLYIFSGTCGRAWSGFSWKAFQNLWGFVRLSLASAVMLCLDFWYFMALILFAGYLKNAELSVAALSICTNILGWAAMVAIGCNAAISVRVSNELGAAHPRTAKFSVVLVAATSFLIGLVISLILILTRNEYPTLFSDSTEVKELVYELTPLLGVCIIINNIQPVLSGVAIGAGWQALVAYVNLACYYLFGVPLGLTLGYKLNMGVRGIWYGMLSGTVAQTLVLFLIIYRTNWNKEASIAGQRIKQWGGEADDNENDMEKVIN
;
A
#
# COMPACT_ATOMS: atom_id res chain seq x y z
N MET A 1 0.97 -16.14 6.62
CA MET A 1 -0.29 -16.18 7.41
C MET A 1 -0.83 -14.80 7.77
N ASN A 2 0.01 -13.81 8.10
CA ASN A 2 -0.46 -12.48 8.51
C ASN A 2 -1.41 -11.79 7.50
N PHE A 3 -1.11 -11.82 6.20
CA PHE A 3 -1.90 -11.10 5.18
C PHE A 3 -3.39 -11.53 5.11
N PRO A 4 -3.74 -12.83 4.99
CA PRO A 4 -5.14 -13.25 5.06
C PRO A 4 -5.87 -12.83 6.34
N ILE A 5 -5.21 -12.96 7.50
CA ILE A 5 -5.78 -12.62 8.82
C ILE A 5 -6.04 -11.11 8.91
N ALA A 6 -5.05 -10.31 8.51
CA ALA A 6 -5.18 -8.87 8.44
C ALA A 6 -6.32 -8.46 7.50
N LYS A 7 -6.45 -9.09 6.33
CA LYS A 7 -7.55 -8.81 5.39
C LYS A 7 -8.91 -9.22 5.95
N PHE A 8 -9.00 -10.33 6.67
CA PHE A 8 -10.21 -10.78 7.35
C PHE A 8 -10.68 -9.78 8.42
N LEU A 9 -9.76 -9.26 9.24
CA LEU A 9 -10.08 -8.25 10.25
C LEU A 9 -10.39 -6.88 9.62
N GLN A 10 -9.65 -6.51 8.56
CA GLN A 10 -9.85 -5.26 7.83
C GLN A 10 -11.23 -5.18 7.17
N SER A 11 -11.69 -6.25 6.49
CA SER A 11 -12.99 -6.25 5.80
C SER A 11 -14.17 -6.03 6.76
N GLN A 12 -13.99 -6.41 8.03
CA GLN A 12 -14.97 -6.24 9.12
C GLN A 12 -14.76 -4.94 9.92
N SER A 13 -13.89 -4.04 9.47
CA SER A 13 -13.55 -2.81 10.17
C SER A 13 -12.97 -2.99 11.59
N LYS A 14 -12.37 -4.16 11.90
CA LYS A 14 -11.71 -4.44 13.19
C LYS A 14 -10.28 -3.86 13.27
N ILE A 15 -10.13 -2.60 12.84
CA ILE A 15 -8.83 -1.95 12.64
C ILE A 15 -8.13 -1.61 13.97
N MET A 16 -8.88 -1.17 14.99
CA MET A 16 -8.29 -0.74 16.26
C MET A 16 -7.56 -1.87 17.00
N VAL A 17 -8.06 -3.09 16.90
CA VAL A 17 -7.40 -4.26 17.49
C VAL A 17 -6.10 -4.57 16.77
N MET A 18 -6.09 -4.49 15.45
CA MET A 18 -4.86 -4.66 14.67
C MET A 18 -3.82 -3.58 14.99
N ALA A 19 -4.27 -2.33 15.20
CA ALA A 19 -3.41 -1.22 15.59
C ALA A 19 -2.81 -1.45 16.99
N LEU A 20 -3.62 -1.86 17.97
CA LEU A 20 -3.15 -2.16 19.32
C LEU A 20 -2.14 -3.32 19.33
N ILE A 21 -2.44 -4.42 18.62
CA ILE A 21 -1.52 -5.56 18.50
C ILE A 21 -0.19 -5.10 17.88
N SER A 22 -0.24 -4.30 16.81
CA SER A 22 0.96 -3.75 16.16
C SER A 22 1.76 -2.84 17.09
N ALA A 23 1.10 -2.03 17.92
CA ALA A 23 1.76 -1.15 18.88
C ALA A 23 2.47 -1.95 19.98
N VAL A 24 1.81 -2.96 20.55
CA VAL A 24 2.43 -3.88 21.52
C VAL A 24 3.60 -4.63 20.89
N ALA A 25 3.44 -5.11 19.66
CA ALA A 25 4.50 -5.79 18.92
C ALA A 25 5.72 -4.89 18.72
N LEU A 26 5.53 -3.59 18.43
CA LEU A 26 6.61 -2.62 18.27
C LEU A 26 7.38 -2.38 19.58
N VAL A 27 6.67 -2.30 20.71
CA VAL A 27 7.31 -2.17 22.04
C VAL A 27 8.21 -3.37 22.32
N PHE A 28 7.69 -4.59 22.14
CA PHE A 28 8.48 -5.81 22.31
C PHE A 28 9.62 -5.89 21.30
N HIS A 29 9.37 -5.57 20.03
CA HIS A 29 10.40 -5.55 18.99
C HIS A 29 11.57 -4.65 19.38
N THR A 30 11.28 -3.45 19.88
CA THR A 30 12.30 -2.46 20.28
C THR A 30 13.12 -2.98 21.47
N PHE A 31 12.44 -3.46 22.50
CA PHE A 31 13.08 -4.00 23.70
C PHE A 31 13.98 -5.21 23.38
N PHE A 32 13.47 -6.18 22.64
CA PHE A 32 14.22 -7.39 22.32
C PHE A 32 15.33 -7.14 21.30
N SER A 33 15.18 -6.19 20.37
CA SER A 33 16.26 -5.80 19.47
C SER A 33 17.44 -5.21 20.26
N TRP A 34 17.18 -4.31 21.21
CA TRP A 34 18.22 -3.82 22.12
C TRP A 34 18.88 -4.94 22.93
N LEU A 35 18.06 -5.82 23.51
CA LEU A 35 18.56 -6.91 24.36
C LEU A 35 19.43 -7.90 23.57
N LEU A 36 18.92 -8.46 22.47
CA LEU A 36 19.60 -9.51 21.73
C LEU A 36 20.76 -8.96 20.90
N MET A 37 20.58 -7.82 20.22
CA MET A 37 21.64 -7.29 19.36
C MET A 37 22.76 -6.66 20.17
N LEU A 38 22.42 -5.78 21.13
CA LEU A 38 23.40 -4.92 21.81
C LEU A 38 23.87 -5.51 23.14
N LYS A 39 22.96 -6.02 23.98
CA LYS A 39 23.33 -6.52 25.32
C LYS A 39 23.87 -7.94 25.31
N LEU A 40 23.26 -8.84 24.54
CA LEU A 40 23.72 -10.23 24.40
C LEU A 40 24.72 -10.42 23.25
N GLY A 41 24.93 -9.38 22.43
CA GLY A 41 25.95 -9.38 21.38
C GLY A 41 25.65 -10.30 20.20
N TRP A 42 24.38 -10.67 19.95
CA TRP A 42 24.02 -11.56 18.83
C TRP A 42 24.07 -10.85 17.46
N GLY A 43 24.30 -9.53 17.44
CA GLY A 43 24.43 -8.75 16.20
C GLY A 43 23.26 -8.93 15.24
N MET A 44 23.57 -9.13 13.94
CA MET A 44 22.56 -9.28 12.89
C MET A 44 21.69 -10.52 13.03
N VAL A 45 22.22 -11.60 13.61
CA VAL A 45 21.42 -12.82 13.89
C VAL A 45 20.34 -12.50 14.91
N GLY A 46 20.67 -11.74 15.96
CA GLY A 46 19.71 -11.23 16.92
C GLY A 46 18.59 -10.42 16.25
N ALA A 47 18.94 -9.52 15.34
CA ALA A 47 17.96 -8.72 14.58
C ALA A 47 16.98 -9.60 13.79
N ALA A 48 17.49 -10.61 13.09
CA ALA A 48 16.66 -11.54 12.31
C ALA A 48 15.73 -12.36 13.20
N VAL A 49 16.20 -12.84 14.35
CA VAL A 49 15.39 -13.59 15.33
C VAL A 49 14.25 -12.71 15.86
N VAL A 50 14.56 -11.49 16.31
CA VAL A 50 13.55 -10.58 16.86
C VAL A 50 12.51 -10.20 15.81
N LEU A 51 12.93 -9.92 14.57
CA LEU A 51 12.01 -9.62 13.47
C LEU A 51 11.03 -10.78 13.22
N ASN A 52 11.52 -12.01 13.13
CA ASN A 52 10.66 -13.19 12.94
C ASN A 52 9.71 -13.39 14.13
N ALA A 53 10.20 -13.23 15.36
CA ALA A 53 9.40 -13.35 16.56
C ALA A 53 8.27 -12.30 16.62
N SER A 54 8.54 -11.04 16.24
CA SER A 54 7.52 -9.99 16.18
C SER A 54 6.42 -10.29 15.16
N TRP A 55 6.77 -10.83 13.99
CA TRP A 55 5.77 -11.26 13.00
C TRP A 55 4.89 -12.41 13.51
N TRP A 56 5.49 -13.40 14.15
CA TRP A 56 4.74 -14.50 14.76
C TRP A 56 3.84 -14.05 15.90
N PHE A 57 4.33 -13.12 16.74
CA PHE A 57 3.52 -12.51 17.78
C PHE A 57 2.25 -11.86 17.20
N ILE A 58 2.37 -11.07 16.12
CA ILE A 58 1.21 -10.45 15.46
C ILE A 58 0.23 -11.52 14.96
N VAL A 59 0.74 -12.57 14.29
CA VAL A 59 -0.10 -13.66 13.76
C VAL A 59 -0.87 -14.37 14.89
N VAL A 60 -0.17 -14.75 15.97
CA VAL A 60 -0.77 -15.44 17.12
C VAL A 60 -1.80 -14.54 17.80
N ALA A 61 -1.46 -13.28 18.08
CA ALA A 61 -2.37 -12.34 18.74
C ALA A 61 -3.65 -12.10 17.92
N GLN A 62 -3.54 -11.97 16.60
CA GLN A 62 -4.72 -11.83 15.73
C GLN A 62 -5.56 -13.11 15.68
N PHE A 63 -4.94 -14.29 15.66
CA PHE A 63 -5.68 -15.57 15.73
C PHE A 63 -6.44 -15.71 17.04
N LEU A 64 -5.80 -15.41 18.17
CA LEU A 64 -6.45 -15.44 19.49
C LEU A 64 -7.67 -14.53 19.53
N TYR A 65 -7.58 -13.34 18.93
CA TYR A 65 -8.71 -12.42 18.81
C TYR A 65 -9.84 -12.94 17.90
N ILE A 66 -9.52 -13.67 16.84
CA ILE A 66 -10.55 -14.30 16.00
C ILE A 66 -11.24 -15.44 16.75
N PHE A 67 -10.46 -16.25 17.48
CA PHE A 67 -10.97 -17.41 18.23
C PHE A 67 -11.71 -17.03 19.51
N SER A 68 -11.57 -15.81 20.02
CA SER A 68 -12.34 -15.33 21.18
C SER A 68 -13.83 -15.09 20.87
N GLY A 69 -14.30 -15.41 19.67
CA GLY A 69 -15.70 -15.25 19.25
C GLY A 69 -16.09 -13.82 18.85
N THR A 70 -15.14 -12.87 18.89
CA THR A 70 -15.39 -11.44 18.66
C THR A 70 -15.71 -11.09 17.20
N CYS A 71 -15.49 -12.03 16.27
CA CYS A 71 -15.84 -11.92 14.85
C CYS A 71 -17.25 -12.44 14.50
N GLY A 72 -17.99 -13.00 15.46
CA GLY A 72 -19.36 -13.48 15.27
C GLY A 72 -19.51 -14.39 14.04
N ARG A 73 -20.56 -14.17 13.24
CA ARG A 73 -20.87 -14.97 12.03
C ARG A 73 -19.80 -14.94 10.93
N ALA A 74 -18.86 -14.00 10.97
CA ALA A 74 -17.79 -13.94 9.97
C ALA A 74 -16.77 -15.08 10.14
N TRP A 75 -16.67 -15.68 11.33
CA TRP A 75 -15.81 -16.83 11.60
C TRP A 75 -16.66 -18.05 11.96
N SER A 76 -16.81 -18.97 11.02
CA SER A 76 -17.55 -20.24 11.20
C SER A 76 -16.65 -21.44 11.52
N GLY A 77 -15.37 -21.20 11.81
CA GLY A 77 -14.37 -22.26 12.05
C GLY A 77 -13.71 -22.77 10.77
N PHE A 78 -12.82 -23.74 10.94
CA PHE A 78 -12.16 -24.39 9.80
C PHE A 78 -13.11 -25.33 9.08
N SER A 79 -13.13 -25.24 7.74
CA SER A 79 -13.98 -26.09 6.89
C SER A 79 -13.25 -26.42 5.59
N TRP A 80 -13.48 -27.63 5.07
CA TRP A 80 -13.01 -28.03 3.74
C TRP A 80 -13.60 -27.18 2.61
N LYS A 81 -14.72 -26.49 2.87
CA LYS A 81 -15.29 -25.49 1.95
C LYS A 81 -14.28 -24.39 1.58
N ALA A 82 -13.30 -24.10 2.43
CA ALA A 82 -12.25 -23.10 2.16
C ALA A 82 -11.35 -23.47 0.96
N PHE A 83 -11.30 -24.74 0.55
CA PHE A 83 -10.53 -25.20 -0.60
C PHE A 83 -11.35 -25.24 -1.90
N GLN A 84 -12.63 -24.87 -1.86
CA GLN A 84 -13.46 -24.76 -3.06
C GLN A 84 -13.19 -23.42 -3.77
N ASN A 85 -13.21 -23.42 -5.11
CA ASN A 85 -13.10 -22.22 -5.94
C ASN A 85 -11.85 -21.34 -5.71
N LEU A 86 -10.73 -21.94 -5.25
CA LEU A 86 -9.45 -21.24 -5.01
C LEU A 86 -8.91 -20.50 -6.24
N TRP A 87 -9.25 -20.94 -7.45
CA TRP A 87 -8.78 -20.30 -8.68
C TRP A 87 -9.15 -18.82 -8.78
N GLY A 88 -10.36 -18.45 -8.35
CA GLY A 88 -10.79 -17.04 -8.32
C GLY A 88 -9.91 -16.20 -7.39
N PHE A 89 -9.62 -16.74 -6.20
CA PHE A 89 -8.73 -16.12 -5.23
C PHE A 89 -7.29 -16.00 -5.76
N VAL A 90 -6.73 -17.07 -6.33
CA VAL A 90 -5.37 -17.08 -6.88
C VAL A 90 -5.22 -16.07 -8.00
N ARG A 91 -6.17 -16.02 -8.96
CA ARG A 91 -6.14 -15.07 -10.08
C ARG A 91 -6.17 -13.62 -9.59
N LEU A 92 -7.05 -13.29 -8.65
CA LEU A 92 -7.18 -11.93 -8.11
C LEU A 92 -5.96 -11.53 -7.26
N SER A 93 -5.44 -12.48 -6.47
CA SER A 93 -4.26 -12.28 -5.63
C SER A 93 -3.01 -12.09 -6.48
N LEU A 94 -2.84 -12.88 -7.55
CA LEU A 94 -1.71 -12.74 -8.48
C LEU A 94 -1.76 -11.38 -9.20
N ALA A 95 -2.92 -10.95 -9.67
CA ALA A 95 -3.08 -9.62 -10.28
C ALA A 95 -2.72 -8.49 -9.29
N SER A 96 -3.17 -8.62 -8.04
CA SER A 96 -2.84 -7.66 -6.97
C SER A 96 -1.33 -7.67 -6.64
N ALA A 97 -0.71 -8.86 -6.60
CA ALA A 97 0.71 -9.02 -6.35
C ALA A 97 1.55 -8.40 -7.47
N VAL A 98 1.22 -8.67 -8.73
CA VAL A 98 1.91 -8.06 -9.89
C VAL A 98 1.77 -6.54 -9.84
N MET A 99 0.56 -6.01 -9.64
CA MET A 99 0.31 -4.57 -9.54
C MET A 99 1.20 -3.92 -8.47
N LEU A 100 1.26 -4.51 -7.27
CA LEU A 100 2.06 -4.00 -6.16
C LEU A 100 3.57 -4.15 -6.41
N CYS A 101 4.02 -5.30 -6.93
CA CYS A 101 5.43 -5.51 -7.26
C CYS A 101 5.93 -4.50 -8.29
N LEU A 102 5.12 -4.19 -9.31
CA LEU A 102 5.46 -3.17 -10.31
C LEU A 102 5.65 -1.79 -9.66
N ASP A 103 4.80 -1.41 -8.70
CA ASP A 103 4.94 -0.13 -7.98
C ASP A 103 6.25 -0.10 -7.16
N PHE A 104 6.55 -1.14 -6.39
CA PHE A 104 7.76 -1.19 -5.55
C PHE A 104 9.05 -1.29 -6.37
N TRP A 105 9.08 -2.17 -7.36
CA TRP A 105 10.25 -2.35 -8.23
C TRP A 105 10.52 -1.10 -9.06
N TYR A 106 9.49 -0.33 -9.40
CA TYR A 106 9.69 0.94 -10.06
C TYR A 106 10.53 1.90 -9.22
N PHE A 107 10.23 2.07 -7.93
CA PHE A 107 11.07 2.90 -7.06
C PHE A 107 12.46 2.29 -6.78
N MET A 108 12.59 0.97 -6.70
CA MET A 108 13.91 0.32 -6.59
C MET A 108 14.77 0.57 -7.84
N ALA A 109 14.15 0.56 -9.03
CA ALA A 109 14.83 0.84 -10.29
C ALA A 109 15.42 2.26 -10.31
N LEU A 110 14.78 3.23 -9.64
CA LEU A 110 15.31 4.59 -9.53
C LEU A 110 16.69 4.61 -8.88
N ILE A 111 16.81 3.96 -7.71
CA ILE A 111 18.09 3.86 -6.97
C ILE A 111 19.11 3.08 -7.78
N LEU A 112 18.68 1.97 -8.40
CA LEU A 112 19.53 1.15 -9.25
C LEU A 112 20.13 1.97 -10.40
N PHE A 113 19.30 2.72 -11.13
CA PHE A 113 19.78 3.57 -12.22
C PHE A 113 20.65 4.72 -11.73
N ALA A 114 20.40 5.30 -10.55
CA ALA A 114 21.33 6.29 -10.03
C ALA A 114 22.71 5.71 -9.71
N GLY A 115 22.79 4.41 -9.35
CA GLY A 115 24.05 3.70 -9.10
C GLY A 115 24.94 3.51 -10.32
N TYR A 116 24.44 3.72 -11.53
CA TYR A 116 25.24 3.67 -12.77
C TYR A 116 25.64 5.07 -13.29
N LEU A 117 25.33 6.15 -12.55
CA LEU A 117 25.83 7.49 -12.88
C LEU A 117 27.32 7.63 -12.54
N LYS A 118 28.01 8.59 -13.16
CA LYS A 118 29.44 8.84 -12.92
C LYS A 118 29.76 9.14 -11.44
N ASN A 119 28.89 9.88 -10.76
CA ASN A 119 28.97 10.15 -9.32
C ASN A 119 27.96 9.27 -8.56
N ALA A 120 28.10 7.95 -8.71
CA ALA A 120 27.16 6.96 -8.19
C ALA A 120 26.98 7.06 -6.67
N GLU A 121 28.08 7.13 -5.91
CA GLU A 121 28.05 7.17 -4.44
C GLU A 121 27.22 8.36 -3.93
N LEU A 122 27.53 9.57 -4.41
CA LEU A 122 26.80 10.79 -4.06
C LEU A 122 25.31 10.70 -4.45
N SER A 123 25.03 10.24 -5.67
CA SER A 123 23.65 10.17 -6.19
C SER A 123 22.81 9.15 -5.42
N VAL A 124 23.39 7.98 -5.12
CA VAL A 124 22.72 6.90 -4.38
C VAL A 124 22.52 7.31 -2.93
N ALA A 125 23.50 7.95 -2.28
CA ALA A 125 23.37 8.44 -0.91
C ALA A 125 22.23 9.45 -0.78
N ALA A 126 22.21 10.48 -1.64
CA ALA A 126 21.15 11.49 -1.63
C ALA A 126 19.76 10.89 -1.91
N LEU A 127 19.66 9.99 -2.90
CA LEU A 127 18.40 9.31 -3.19
C LEU A 127 17.95 8.36 -2.09
N SER A 128 18.87 7.70 -1.40
CA SER A 128 18.52 6.82 -0.28
C SER A 128 17.87 7.60 0.85
N ILE A 129 18.36 8.80 1.15
CA ILE A 129 17.73 9.72 2.11
C ILE A 129 16.33 10.12 1.63
N CYS A 130 16.23 10.59 0.39
CA CYS A 130 14.96 11.01 -0.17
C CYS A 130 13.91 9.90 -0.24
N THR A 131 14.30 8.71 -0.67
CA THR A 131 13.40 7.55 -0.81
C THR A 131 13.01 6.97 0.55
N ASN A 132 13.87 7.07 1.58
CA ASN A 132 13.47 6.76 2.97
C ASN A 132 12.35 7.68 3.46
N ILE A 133 12.50 8.99 3.29
CA ILE A 133 11.47 9.97 3.66
C ILE A 133 10.18 9.73 2.87
N LEU A 134 10.29 9.47 1.57
CA LEU A 134 9.15 9.08 0.74
C LEU A 134 8.49 7.81 1.26
N GLY A 135 9.27 6.81 1.68
CA GLY A 135 8.78 5.56 2.27
C GLY A 135 7.99 5.80 3.56
N TRP A 136 8.45 6.70 4.44
CA TRP A 136 7.70 7.08 5.64
C TRP A 136 6.37 7.75 5.29
N ALA A 137 6.37 8.69 4.34
CA ALA A 137 5.13 9.32 3.86
C ALA A 137 4.19 8.29 3.19
N ALA A 138 4.74 7.33 2.45
CA ALA A 138 3.98 6.30 1.76
C ALA A 138 3.25 5.35 2.73
N MET A 139 3.74 5.15 3.97
CA MET A 139 3.03 4.35 4.96
C MET A 139 1.64 4.90 5.28
N VAL A 140 1.49 6.23 5.30
CA VAL A 140 0.18 6.89 5.47
C VAL A 140 -0.72 6.62 4.26
N ALA A 141 -0.16 6.73 3.06
CA ALA A 141 -0.87 6.45 1.81
C ALA A 141 -1.31 4.99 1.69
N ILE A 142 -0.49 4.04 2.16
CA ILE A 142 -0.81 2.60 2.23
C ILE A 142 -1.96 2.36 3.23
N GLY A 143 -1.99 3.09 4.35
CA GLY A 143 -3.13 3.08 5.27
C GLY A 143 -4.42 3.54 4.58
N CYS A 144 -4.35 4.63 3.82
CA CYS A 144 -5.49 5.14 3.03
C CYS A 144 -5.92 4.16 1.92
N ASN A 145 -4.96 3.51 1.23
CA ASN A 145 -5.20 2.44 0.26
C ASN A 145 -6.02 1.30 0.88
N ALA A 146 -5.61 0.80 2.05
CA ALA A 146 -6.32 -0.27 2.74
C ALA A 146 -7.73 0.18 3.16
N ALA A 147 -7.87 1.40 3.71
CA ALA A 147 -9.15 1.95 4.13
C ALA A 147 -10.14 2.09 2.97
N ILE A 148 -9.71 2.70 1.85
CA ILE A 148 -10.60 2.88 0.70
C ILE A 148 -10.92 1.56 0.01
N SER A 149 -9.98 0.61 -0.04
CA SER A 149 -10.22 -0.72 -0.59
C SER A 149 -11.34 -1.44 0.16
N VAL A 150 -11.29 -1.44 1.50
CA VAL A 150 -12.36 -2.01 2.34
C VAL A 150 -13.67 -1.27 2.11
N ARG A 151 -13.68 0.06 2.21
CA ARG A 151 -14.90 0.87 2.08
C ARG A 151 -15.57 0.66 0.71
N VAL A 152 -14.83 0.74 -0.39
CA VAL A 152 -15.37 0.51 -1.74
C VAL A 152 -15.91 -0.91 -1.87
N SER A 153 -15.17 -1.93 -1.42
CA SER A 153 -15.63 -3.32 -1.52
C SER A 153 -16.93 -3.58 -0.74
N ASN A 154 -17.03 -3.04 0.48
CA ASN A 154 -18.20 -3.22 1.33
C ASN A 154 -19.42 -2.45 0.80
N GLU A 155 -19.25 -1.20 0.37
CA GLU A 155 -20.35 -0.39 -0.17
C GLU A 155 -20.84 -0.93 -1.52
N LEU A 156 -19.95 -1.44 -2.38
CA LEU A 156 -20.34 -2.12 -3.62
C LEU A 156 -21.08 -3.43 -3.33
N GLY A 157 -20.60 -4.22 -2.37
CA GLY A 157 -21.25 -5.47 -1.94
C GLY A 157 -22.62 -5.24 -1.31
N ALA A 158 -22.81 -4.11 -0.62
CA ALA A 158 -24.09 -3.67 -0.05
C ALA A 158 -25.01 -2.96 -1.06
N ALA A 159 -24.65 -2.91 -2.35
CA ALA A 159 -25.39 -2.21 -3.39
C ALA A 159 -25.59 -0.69 -3.12
N HIS A 160 -24.60 -0.04 -2.51
CA HIS A 160 -24.55 1.41 -2.23
C HIS A 160 -23.53 2.15 -3.13
N PRO A 161 -23.75 2.24 -4.45
CA PRO A 161 -22.78 2.80 -5.40
C PRO A 161 -22.48 4.29 -5.16
N ARG A 162 -23.44 5.06 -4.65
CA ARG A 162 -23.25 6.48 -4.32
C ARG A 162 -22.28 6.65 -3.14
N THR A 163 -22.43 5.83 -2.11
CA THR A 163 -21.56 5.83 -0.92
C THR A 163 -20.16 5.35 -1.25
N ALA A 164 -20.03 4.36 -2.15
CA ALA A 164 -18.73 3.94 -2.69
C ALA A 164 -18.02 5.12 -3.37
N LYS A 165 -18.69 5.80 -4.31
CA LYS A 165 -18.15 6.98 -5.01
C LYS A 165 -17.77 8.12 -4.05
N PHE A 166 -18.64 8.41 -3.08
CA PHE A 166 -18.37 9.44 -2.07
C PHE A 166 -17.13 9.11 -1.23
N SER A 167 -16.97 7.85 -0.83
CA SER A 167 -15.80 7.39 -0.08
C SER A 167 -14.50 7.60 -0.86
N VAL A 168 -14.51 7.39 -2.18
CA VAL A 168 -13.34 7.66 -3.05
C VAL A 168 -12.94 9.12 -2.99
N VAL A 169 -13.90 10.03 -3.17
CA VAL A 169 -13.63 11.48 -3.15
C VAL A 169 -13.08 11.90 -1.79
N LEU A 170 -13.72 11.46 -0.71
CA LEU A 170 -13.32 11.81 0.65
C LEU A 170 -11.89 11.36 0.96
N VAL A 171 -11.57 10.09 0.75
CA VAL A 171 -10.25 9.54 1.07
C VAL A 171 -9.17 10.13 0.16
N ALA A 172 -9.47 10.36 -1.13
CA ALA A 172 -8.52 11.00 -2.04
C ALA A 172 -8.20 12.45 -1.60
N ALA A 173 -9.23 13.22 -1.22
CA ALA A 173 -9.05 14.58 -0.71
C ALA A 173 -8.25 14.59 0.61
N THR A 174 -8.59 13.71 1.56
CA THR A 174 -7.85 13.59 2.83
C THR A 174 -6.38 13.21 2.59
N SER A 175 -6.12 12.22 1.74
CA SER A 175 -4.75 11.78 1.44
C SER A 175 -3.95 12.88 0.73
N PHE A 176 -4.56 13.62 -0.20
CA PHE A 176 -3.94 14.77 -0.83
C PHE A 176 -3.58 15.87 0.18
N LEU A 177 -4.49 16.20 1.10
CA LEU A 177 -4.23 17.20 2.16
C LEU A 177 -3.09 16.75 3.08
N ILE A 178 -3.04 15.48 3.47
CA ILE A 178 -1.94 14.93 4.26
C ILE A 178 -0.62 15.05 3.49
N GLY A 179 -0.61 14.65 2.21
CA GLY A 179 0.56 14.78 1.34
C GLY A 179 1.05 16.23 1.21
N LEU A 180 0.13 17.19 1.10
CA LEU A 180 0.44 18.62 1.09
C LEU A 180 1.09 19.07 2.40
N VAL A 181 0.55 18.67 3.54
CA VAL A 181 1.10 19.02 4.86
C VAL A 181 2.50 18.44 5.04
N ILE A 182 2.69 17.15 4.73
CA ILE A 182 4.02 16.50 4.81
C ILE A 182 5.02 17.19 3.87
N SER A 183 4.61 17.46 2.63
CA SER A 183 5.44 18.15 1.64
C SER A 183 5.82 19.56 2.09
N LEU A 184 4.89 20.31 2.66
CA LEU A 184 5.13 21.64 3.19
C LEU A 184 6.13 21.61 4.35
N ILE A 185 5.96 20.71 5.32
CA ILE A 185 6.90 20.53 6.44
C ILE A 185 8.31 20.26 5.91
N LEU A 186 8.42 19.35 4.93
CA LEU A 186 9.70 18.99 4.34
C LEU A 186 10.37 20.17 3.60
N ILE A 187 9.60 20.95 2.86
CA ILE A 187 10.10 22.14 2.15
C ILE A 187 10.54 23.22 3.15
N LEU A 188 9.78 23.46 4.21
CA LEU A 188 10.12 24.44 5.25
C LEU A 188 11.39 24.06 6.03
N THR A 189 11.57 22.76 6.27
CA THR A 189 12.73 22.22 7.02
C THR A 189 13.92 21.85 6.12
N ARG A 190 13.87 22.17 4.82
CA ARG A 190 14.85 21.69 3.81
C ARG A 190 16.30 22.03 4.10
N ASN A 191 16.55 23.11 4.85
CA ASN A 191 17.89 23.55 5.22
C ASN A 191 18.48 22.75 6.39
N GLU A 192 17.63 22.09 7.18
CA GLU A 192 18.02 21.48 8.45
C GLU A 192 17.99 19.95 8.38
N TYR A 193 16.91 19.36 7.86
CA TYR A 193 16.74 17.91 7.94
C TYR A 193 17.85 17.07 7.27
N PRO A 194 18.52 17.49 6.16
CA PRO A 194 19.57 16.66 5.54
C PRO A 194 20.73 16.37 6.50
N THR A 195 20.96 17.27 7.48
CA THR A 195 22.00 17.10 8.50
C THR A 195 21.74 15.95 9.47
N LEU A 196 20.49 15.50 9.60
CA LEU A 196 20.12 14.35 10.44
C LEU A 196 20.51 13.01 9.82
N PHE A 197 20.82 12.98 8.51
CA PHE A 197 21.03 11.74 7.76
C PHE A 197 22.48 11.51 7.33
N SER A 198 23.26 12.56 7.12
CA SER A 198 24.63 12.45 6.61
C SER A 198 25.49 13.57 7.16
N ASP A 199 26.79 13.30 7.32
CA ASP A 199 27.80 14.31 7.64
C ASP A 199 28.40 14.97 6.39
N SER A 200 28.33 14.31 5.22
CA SER A 200 28.90 14.84 3.95
C SER A 200 28.14 16.09 3.48
N THR A 201 28.90 17.15 3.23
CA THR A 201 28.36 18.41 2.69
C THR A 201 27.78 18.23 1.29
N GLU A 202 28.44 17.45 0.42
CA GLU A 202 27.96 17.24 -0.95
C GLU A 202 26.61 16.49 -0.96
N VAL A 203 26.44 15.49 -0.08
CA VAL A 203 25.17 14.76 0.07
C VAL A 203 24.07 15.70 0.57
N LYS A 204 24.36 16.53 1.59
CA LYS A 204 23.40 17.51 2.12
C LYS A 204 22.93 18.50 1.06
N GLU A 205 23.86 19.06 0.29
CA GLU A 205 23.55 20.00 -0.79
C GLU A 205 22.68 19.35 -1.87
N LEU A 206 23.02 18.13 -2.30
CA LEU A 206 22.22 17.44 -3.31
C LEU A 206 20.80 17.09 -2.79
N VAL A 207 20.66 16.68 -1.53
CA VAL A 207 19.34 16.43 -0.91
C VAL A 207 18.53 17.73 -0.80
N TYR A 208 19.17 18.83 -0.41
CA TYR A 208 18.56 20.15 -0.38
C TYR A 208 17.98 20.53 -1.75
N GLU A 209 18.75 20.32 -2.81
CA GLU A 209 18.33 20.59 -4.19
C GLU A 209 17.20 19.66 -4.67
N LEU A 210 17.19 18.39 -4.22
CA LEU A 210 16.17 17.40 -4.55
C LEU A 210 14.88 17.54 -3.72
N THR A 211 14.92 18.28 -2.61
CA THR A 211 13.79 18.40 -1.67
C THR A 211 12.49 18.91 -2.34
N PRO A 212 12.50 19.93 -3.23
CA PRO A 212 11.28 20.35 -3.91
C PRO A 212 10.67 19.24 -4.77
N LEU A 213 11.51 18.47 -5.46
CA LEU A 213 11.08 17.31 -6.26
C LEU A 213 10.50 16.21 -5.38
N LEU A 214 11.15 15.93 -4.24
CA LEU A 214 10.64 15.00 -3.23
C LEU A 214 9.28 15.45 -2.69
N GLY A 215 9.09 16.74 -2.41
CA GLY A 215 7.82 17.30 -1.96
C GLY A 215 6.69 17.08 -2.97
N VAL A 216 6.94 17.29 -4.27
CA VAL A 216 5.97 16.99 -5.34
C VAL A 216 5.70 15.47 -5.41
N CYS A 217 6.76 14.67 -5.30
CA CYS A 217 6.67 13.21 -5.30
C CYS A 217 5.80 12.70 -4.14
N ILE A 218 5.93 13.26 -2.94
CA ILE A 218 5.10 12.92 -1.78
C ILE A 218 3.62 13.21 -2.04
N ILE A 219 3.28 14.35 -2.63
CA ILE A 219 1.88 14.70 -2.93
C ILE A 219 1.27 13.69 -3.90
N ILE A 220 1.96 13.37 -4.99
CA ILE A 220 1.48 12.42 -6.00
C ILE A 220 1.36 11.01 -5.41
N ASN A 221 2.39 10.56 -4.66
CA ASN A 221 2.41 9.24 -4.03
C ASN A 221 1.49 9.12 -2.82
N ASN A 222 0.88 10.21 -2.35
CA ASN A 222 -0.23 10.13 -1.40
C ASN A 222 -1.57 9.87 -2.11
N ILE A 223 -1.77 10.36 -3.33
CA ILE A 223 -2.99 10.13 -4.10
C ILE A 223 -2.98 8.75 -4.77
N GLN A 224 -1.87 8.37 -5.41
CA GLN A 224 -1.78 7.16 -6.24
C GLN A 224 -2.22 5.88 -5.49
N PRO A 225 -1.77 5.61 -4.25
CA PRO A 225 -2.17 4.42 -3.51
C PRO A 225 -3.67 4.40 -3.21
N VAL A 226 -4.32 5.55 -3.01
CA VAL A 226 -5.77 5.61 -2.82
C VAL A 226 -6.49 5.12 -4.07
N LEU A 227 -6.09 5.57 -5.26
CA LEU A 227 -6.71 5.15 -6.52
C LEU A 227 -6.47 3.65 -6.78
N SER A 228 -5.27 3.15 -6.50
CA SER A 228 -4.98 1.71 -6.55
C SER A 228 -5.82 0.93 -5.52
N GLY A 229 -6.09 1.50 -4.35
CA GLY A 229 -6.97 0.92 -3.34
C GLY A 229 -8.42 0.80 -3.80
N VAL A 230 -8.92 1.81 -4.52
CA VAL A 230 -10.24 1.75 -5.18
C VAL A 230 -10.29 0.59 -6.17
N ALA A 231 -9.26 0.43 -7.00
CA ALA A 231 -9.18 -0.67 -7.95
C ALA A 231 -9.15 -2.04 -7.25
N ILE A 232 -8.47 -2.19 -6.12
CA ILE A 232 -8.53 -3.43 -5.31
C ILE A 232 -9.95 -3.65 -4.80
N GLY A 233 -10.59 -2.62 -4.25
CA GLY A 233 -11.96 -2.70 -3.72
C GLY A 233 -13.02 -3.06 -4.77
N ALA A 234 -12.87 -2.57 -6.01
CA ALA A 234 -13.77 -2.86 -7.12
C ALA A 234 -13.40 -4.15 -7.91
N GLY A 235 -12.17 -4.67 -7.72
CA GLY A 235 -11.68 -5.87 -8.39
C GLY A 235 -11.08 -5.63 -9.78
N TRP A 236 -10.42 -4.49 -9.99
CA TRP A 236 -9.80 -4.08 -11.26
C TRP A 236 -8.27 -4.24 -11.28
N GLN A 237 -7.69 -5.04 -10.39
CA GLN A 237 -6.23 -5.09 -10.20
C GLN A 237 -5.47 -5.46 -11.47
N ALA A 238 -6.03 -6.35 -12.31
CA ALA A 238 -5.41 -6.72 -13.58
C ALA A 238 -5.33 -5.53 -14.56
N LEU A 239 -6.40 -4.74 -14.67
CA LEU A 239 -6.41 -3.53 -15.50
C LEU A 239 -5.34 -2.54 -15.02
N VAL A 240 -5.26 -2.32 -13.71
CA VAL A 240 -4.25 -1.42 -13.13
C VAL A 240 -2.83 -1.94 -13.31
N ALA A 241 -2.60 -3.26 -13.24
CA ALA A 241 -1.30 -3.85 -13.54
C ALA A 241 -0.83 -3.53 -14.98
N TYR A 242 -1.72 -3.60 -15.97
CA TYR A 242 -1.39 -3.20 -17.35
C TYR A 242 -1.09 -1.71 -17.46
N VAL A 243 -1.86 -0.86 -16.77
CA VAL A 243 -1.60 0.59 -16.73
C VAL A 243 -0.23 0.88 -16.10
N ASN A 244 0.10 0.22 -14.99
CA ASN A 244 1.40 0.34 -14.33
C ASN A 244 2.54 -0.06 -15.28
N LEU A 245 2.41 -1.19 -15.98
CA LEU A 245 3.41 -1.63 -16.95
C LEU A 245 3.65 -0.56 -18.04
N ALA A 246 2.58 -0.02 -18.61
CA ALA A 246 2.68 1.00 -19.65
C ALA A 246 3.28 2.31 -19.13
N CYS A 247 2.72 2.89 -18.07
CA CYS A 247 3.13 4.19 -17.57
C CYS A 247 4.52 4.17 -16.93
N TYR A 248 4.85 3.11 -16.18
CA TYR A 248 6.12 3.05 -15.45
C TYR A 248 7.24 2.53 -16.33
N TYR A 249 7.04 1.39 -16.99
CA TYR A 249 8.14 0.68 -17.65
C TYR A 249 8.25 0.99 -19.14
N LEU A 250 7.14 1.25 -19.84
CA LEU A 250 7.19 1.62 -21.26
C LEU A 250 7.39 3.14 -21.47
N PHE A 251 7.01 3.96 -20.49
CA PHE A 251 7.13 5.41 -20.57
C PHE A 251 8.14 5.99 -19.57
N GLY A 252 7.89 5.86 -18.26
CA GLY A 252 8.67 6.57 -17.25
C GLY A 252 10.14 6.11 -17.13
N VAL A 253 10.44 4.80 -17.20
CA VAL A 253 11.82 4.30 -17.20
C VAL A 253 12.58 4.80 -18.44
N PRO A 254 12.14 4.58 -19.69
CA PRO A 254 12.83 5.09 -20.87
C PRO A 254 13.07 6.60 -20.84
N LEU A 255 12.07 7.36 -20.39
CA LEU A 255 12.21 8.81 -20.25
C LEU A 255 13.26 9.16 -19.18
N GLY A 256 13.21 8.52 -18.00
CA GLY A 256 14.19 8.74 -16.93
C GLY A 256 15.62 8.42 -17.37
N LEU A 257 15.82 7.29 -18.06
CA LEU A 257 17.13 6.94 -18.59
C LEU A 257 17.61 7.94 -19.66
N THR A 258 16.71 8.39 -20.53
CA THR A 258 17.06 9.38 -21.56
C THR A 258 17.45 10.71 -20.94
N LEU A 259 16.67 11.24 -20.00
CA LEU A 259 16.95 12.50 -19.32
C LEU A 259 18.23 12.40 -18.47
N GLY A 260 18.39 11.31 -17.72
CA GLY A 260 19.51 11.12 -16.80
C GLY A 260 20.85 10.94 -17.52
N TYR A 261 20.91 10.04 -18.50
CA TYR A 261 22.15 9.65 -19.16
C TYR A 261 22.40 10.40 -20.46
N LYS A 262 21.42 10.42 -21.37
CA LYS A 262 21.62 10.99 -22.72
C LYS A 262 21.64 12.52 -22.68
N LEU A 263 20.78 13.14 -21.86
CA LEU A 263 20.75 14.60 -21.68
C LEU A 263 21.61 15.09 -20.51
N ASN A 264 22.38 14.20 -19.86
CA ASN A 264 23.29 14.53 -18.76
C ASN A 264 22.63 15.27 -17.58
N MET A 265 21.33 15.07 -17.34
CA MET A 265 20.63 15.66 -16.18
C MET A 265 20.86 14.86 -14.88
N GLY A 266 21.62 13.76 -14.96
CA GLY A 266 22.01 12.93 -13.83
C GLY A 266 20.80 12.42 -13.05
N VAL A 267 20.92 12.45 -11.72
CA VAL A 267 19.90 11.92 -10.80
C VAL A 267 18.55 12.63 -10.93
N ARG A 268 18.57 13.95 -11.18
CA ARG A 268 17.35 14.75 -11.37
C ARG A 268 16.61 14.30 -12.63
N GLY A 269 17.34 14.06 -13.72
CA GLY A 269 16.76 13.56 -14.97
C GLY A 269 16.05 12.22 -14.81
N ILE A 270 16.70 11.27 -14.14
CA ILE A 270 16.11 9.95 -13.85
C ILE A 270 14.83 10.13 -13.05
N TRP A 271 14.88 10.91 -11.98
CA TRP A 271 13.73 11.10 -11.10
C TRP A 271 12.59 11.86 -11.78
N TYR A 272 12.86 12.89 -12.59
CA TYR A 272 11.81 13.56 -13.38
C TYR A 272 11.10 12.60 -14.33
N GLY A 273 11.87 11.80 -15.08
CA GLY A 273 11.30 10.83 -16.01
C GLY A 273 10.45 9.79 -15.29
N MET A 274 10.93 9.27 -14.17
CA MET A 274 10.17 8.29 -13.39
C MET A 274 8.94 8.89 -12.70
N LEU A 275 9.06 10.11 -12.15
CA LEU A 275 7.92 10.82 -11.57
C LEU A 275 6.84 11.09 -12.61
N SER A 276 7.23 11.40 -13.86
CA SER A 276 6.27 11.59 -14.94
C SER A 276 5.47 10.31 -15.26
N GLY A 277 6.10 9.13 -15.12
CA GLY A 277 5.41 7.84 -15.18
C GLY A 277 4.36 7.69 -14.08
N THR A 278 4.70 8.06 -12.84
CA THR A 278 3.76 8.10 -11.70
C THR A 278 2.59 9.07 -11.97
N VAL A 279 2.87 10.26 -12.50
CA VAL A 279 1.83 11.25 -12.85
C VAL A 279 0.91 10.70 -13.94
N ALA A 280 1.46 10.15 -15.03
CA ALA A 280 0.68 9.57 -16.12
C ALA A 280 -0.23 8.45 -15.63
N GLN A 281 0.30 7.53 -14.81
CA GLN A 281 -0.47 6.46 -14.19
C GLN A 281 -1.61 6.99 -13.32
N THR A 282 -1.32 8.00 -12.48
CA THR A 282 -2.30 8.61 -11.58
C THR A 282 -3.44 9.25 -12.38
N LEU A 283 -3.12 9.96 -13.47
CA LEU A 283 -4.11 10.55 -14.37
C LEU A 283 -4.97 9.49 -15.05
N VAL A 284 -4.37 8.40 -15.54
CA VAL A 284 -5.13 7.29 -16.16
C VAL A 284 -6.07 6.64 -15.14
N LEU A 285 -5.60 6.34 -13.93
CA LEU A 285 -6.46 5.78 -12.87
C LEU A 285 -7.59 6.73 -12.49
N PHE A 286 -7.29 8.02 -12.36
CA PHE A 286 -8.30 9.03 -12.08
C PHE A 286 -9.38 9.04 -13.17
N LEU A 287 -9.00 8.99 -14.45
CA LEU A 287 -9.94 8.95 -15.58
C LEU A 287 -10.79 7.66 -15.58
N ILE A 288 -10.18 6.51 -15.29
CA ILE A 288 -10.91 5.23 -15.16
C ILE A 288 -11.97 5.35 -14.07
N ILE A 289 -11.58 5.80 -12.89
CA ILE A 289 -12.48 5.96 -11.72
C ILE A 289 -13.58 6.99 -12.02
N TYR A 290 -13.23 8.11 -12.65
CA TYR A 290 -14.18 9.16 -13.01
C TYR A 290 -15.25 8.67 -14.00
N ARG A 291 -14.85 7.87 -15.00
CA ARG A 291 -15.76 7.31 -16.02
C ARG A 291 -16.48 6.04 -15.56
N THR A 292 -16.18 5.52 -14.38
CA THR A 292 -16.80 4.28 -13.88
C THR A 292 -18.29 4.48 -13.63
N ASN A 293 -19.09 3.57 -14.18
CA ASN A 293 -20.50 3.45 -13.80
C ASN A 293 -20.62 2.64 -12.50
N TRP A 294 -20.64 3.34 -11.37
CA TRP A 294 -20.71 2.74 -10.04
C TRP A 294 -21.92 1.82 -9.83
N ASN A 295 -23.06 2.08 -10.48
CA ASN A 295 -24.24 1.20 -10.40
C ASN A 295 -23.97 -0.16 -11.06
N LYS A 296 -23.25 -0.16 -12.19
CA LYS A 296 -22.84 -1.40 -12.87
C LYS A 296 -21.88 -2.20 -11.99
N GLU A 297 -20.92 -1.54 -11.36
CA GLU A 297 -19.95 -2.19 -10.47
C GLU A 297 -20.62 -2.81 -9.23
N ALA A 298 -21.61 -2.13 -8.65
CA ALA A 298 -22.40 -2.68 -7.54
C ALA A 298 -23.18 -3.93 -7.98
N SER A 299 -23.76 -3.93 -9.19
CA SER A 299 -24.42 -5.11 -9.76
C SER A 299 -23.46 -6.28 -9.95
N ILE A 300 -22.27 -6.03 -10.50
CA ILE A 300 -21.21 -7.05 -10.67
C ILE A 300 -20.77 -7.60 -9.30
N ALA A 301 -20.59 -6.73 -8.29
CA ALA A 301 -20.24 -7.15 -6.94
C ALA A 301 -21.32 -8.06 -6.34
N GLY A 302 -22.60 -7.72 -6.49
CA GLY A 302 -23.72 -8.56 -6.05
C GLY A 302 -23.74 -9.93 -6.72
N GLN A 303 -23.44 -10.01 -8.02
CA GLN A 303 -23.31 -11.29 -8.73
C GLN A 303 -22.16 -12.15 -8.19
N ARG A 304 -21.00 -11.55 -7.91
CA ARG A 304 -19.85 -12.26 -7.31
C ARG A 304 -20.17 -12.81 -5.91
N ILE A 305 -20.88 -12.03 -5.10
CA ILE A 305 -21.31 -12.47 -3.75
C ILE A 305 -22.26 -13.65 -3.85
N LYS A 306 -23.25 -13.64 -4.77
CA LYS A 306 -24.14 -14.80 -4.96
C LYS A 306 -23.39 -16.05 -5.40
N GLN A 307 -22.42 -15.90 -6.30
CA GLN A 307 -21.62 -17.03 -6.79
C GLN A 307 -20.72 -17.65 -5.70
N TRP A 308 -20.20 -16.84 -4.76
CA TRP A 308 -19.22 -17.30 -3.76
C TRP A 308 -19.79 -17.49 -2.36
N GLY A 309 -20.94 -16.87 -2.05
CA GLY A 309 -21.64 -17.01 -0.77
C GLY A 309 -22.46 -18.29 -0.66
N GLY A 310 -22.70 -18.99 -1.78
CA GLY A 310 -23.68 -20.07 -1.87
C GLY A 310 -25.11 -19.52 -1.95
N GLU A 311 -26.04 -20.33 -2.45
CA GLU A 311 -27.47 -20.06 -2.22
C GLU A 311 -27.70 -20.14 -0.71
N ALA A 312 -28.42 -19.17 -0.15
CA ALA A 312 -28.88 -19.29 1.23
C ALA A 312 -29.75 -20.56 1.27
N ASP A 313 -29.45 -21.48 2.18
CA ASP A 313 -30.38 -22.57 2.48
C ASP A 313 -31.67 -21.89 2.96
N ASP A 314 -32.68 -21.82 2.09
CA ASP A 314 -34.02 -21.29 2.40
C ASP A 314 -34.72 -22.06 3.55
N ASN A 315 -34.07 -23.11 4.08
CA ASN A 315 -34.55 -23.97 5.16
C ASN A 315 -34.51 -23.32 6.57
N GLU A 316 -33.83 -22.19 6.77
CA GLU A 316 -33.87 -21.49 8.08
C GLU A 316 -35.14 -20.63 8.27
N ASN A 317 -35.78 -20.18 7.18
CA ASN A 317 -37.03 -19.41 7.27
C ASN A 317 -38.26 -20.25 7.60
N ASP A 318 -38.20 -21.57 7.42
CA ASP A 318 -39.32 -22.47 7.74
C ASP A 318 -39.34 -22.91 9.21
N MET A 319 -38.20 -22.87 9.93
CA MET A 319 -38.20 -23.13 11.38
C MET A 319 -38.78 -21.98 12.19
N GLU A 320 -38.62 -20.74 11.75
CA GLU A 320 -39.18 -19.56 12.44
C GLU A 320 -40.71 -19.42 12.22
N LYS A 321 -41.25 -20.06 11.17
CA LYS A 321 -42.70 -20.16 10.92
C LYS A 321 -43.39 -21.31 11.65
N VAL A 322 -42.63 -22.29 12.14
CA VAL A 322 -43.19 -23.43 12.91
C VAL A 322 -43.26 -23.11 14.42
N ILE A 323 -42.62 -22.02 14.87
CA ILE A 323 -42.54 -21.63 16.29
C ILE A 323 -43.42 -20.39 16.62
N ASN A 324 -44.15 -19.84 15.65
CA ASN A 324 -45.13 -18.76 15.88
C ASN A 324 -46.58 -19.23 15.69
#